data_AF-A0ABD0Z3M5-F1
#
_entry.id   AF-A0ABD0Z3M5-F1
#
_cell.length_a   1.000
_cell.length_b   1.000
_cell.length_c   1.000
_cell.angle_alpha   90.00
_cell.angle_beta   90.00
_cell.angle_gamma   90.00
#
_symmetry.space_group_name_H-M   'P 1'
#
loop_
_entity.id
_entity.type
_entity.pdbx_description
1 polymer ?
#
loop_
_entity_poly.entity_id
_entity_poly.type
_entity_poly.pdbx_seq_one_letter_code
_entity_poly.pdbx_strand_id
1 'polypeptide(L)'
;MASKRRNMFHKNKTQETTEEGKSTIAATQYSERQLEYIGHLLRSMLTVRSITYHKSSSVVDSHSTREATSQLEAEDLVFLISSVLEQAKASLQSRCTTSHTKLDSYHCSVNCLLEEVRCAECRSSSDLQDDSQVVRELLKWLYRGMDRQDLLGRILRPYLASLFLVSHEACWHLPEWNERVHNQEQAALSEFNALVLAGHVTPADALTDAYDKDVMQLMANQATLAAQATSGVSTNDGKTKASPWAATLNPWRP
;
A
#
# COMPACT_ATOMS: atom_id res chain seq x y z
N MET A 1 -45.44 -35.12 -46.24
CA MET A 1 -45.63 -33.73 -45.74
C MET A 1 -45.68 -33.78 -44.22
N ALA A 2 -44.94 -33.04 -43.40
CA ALA A 2 -43.78 -32.18 -43.54
C ALA A 2 -43.04 -32.29 -42.18
N SER A 3 -41.75 -32.60 -42.21
CA SER A 3 -40.92 -32.78 -41.01
C SER A 3 -40.45 -31.42 -40.53
N LYS A 4 -40.84 -31.02 -39.31
CA LYS A 4 -40.46 -29.74 -38.69
C LYS A 4 -39.77 -29.99 -37.35
N ARG A 5 -38.50 -30.41 -37.41
CA ARG A 5 -37.54 -30.25 -36.32
C ARG A 5 -36.58 -29.14 -36.72
N ARG A 6 -36.59 -28.02 -35.99
CA ARG A 6 -35.58 -26.97 -36.15
C ARG A 6 -35.23 -26.38 -34.78
N ASN A 7 -34.07 -26.83 -34.31
CA ASN A 7 -33.08 -26.15 -33.48
C ASN A 7 -33.54 -24.92 -32.69
N MET A 8 -33.58 -25.07 -31.36
CA MET A 8 -33.25 -23.99 -30.44
C MET A 8 -32.44 -24.57 -29.29
N PHE A 9 -31.30 -23.94 -29.04
CA PHE A 9 -30.45 -23.91 -27.83
C PHE A 9 -28.98 -24.09 -28.16
N HIS A 10 -28.37 -23.06 -28.76
CA HIS A 10 -26.96 -22.74 -28.62
C HIS A 10 -26.84 -21.21 -28.57
N LYS A 11 -27.07 -20.65 -27.39
CA LYS A 11 -26.59 -19.32 -27.00
C LYS A 11 -26.04 -19.49 -25.60
N ASN A 12 -24.72 -19.31 -25.47
CA ASN A 12 -24.00 -18.78 -24.32
C ASN A 12 -22.51 -19.09 -24.50
N LYS A 13 -21.85 -18.37 -25.42
CA LYS A 13 -20.38 -18.32 -25.46
C LYS A 13 -19.91 -17.07 -26.21
N THR A 14 -20.19 -15.88 -25.68
CA THR A 14 -19.45 -14.66 -26.05
C THR A 14 -19.82 -13.52 -25.12
N GLN A 15 -19.20 -13.47 -23.92
CA GLN A 15 -19.22 -12.24 -23.11
C GLN A 15 -18.08 -12.15 -22.07
N GLU A 16 -16.96 -12.85 -22.27
CA GLU A 16 -15.90 -12.94 -21.24
C GLU A 16 -14.59 -12.22 -21.63
N THR A 17 -14.47 -11.65 -22.83
CA THR A 17 -13.18 -11.12 -23.34
C THR A 17 -13.06 -9.59 -23.35
N THR A 18 -14.02 -8.84 -22.76
CA THR A 18 -14.01 -7.36 -22.82
C THR A 18 -13.76 -6.68 -21.47
N GLU A 19 -13.81 -7.40 -20.37
CA GLU A 19 -13.61 -6.86 -19.01
C GLU A 19 -12.11 -6.81 -18.65
N GLU A 20 -11.34 -7.86 -18.99
CA GLU A 20 -9.89 -7.90 -18.73
C GLU A 20 -9.13 -6.72 -19.35
N GLY A 21 -9.52 -6.30 -20.55
CA GLY A 21 -8.86 -5.19 -21.24
C GLY A 21 -8.99 -3.84 -20.52
N LYS A 22 -10.09 -3.59 -19.79
CA LYS A 22 -10.31 -2.29 -19.14
C LYS A 22 -9.49 -2.14 -17.86
N SER A 23 -9.42 -3.19 -17.04
CA SER A 23 -8.64 -3.15 -15.79
C SER A 23 -7.14 -3.03 -16.07
N THR A 24 -6.64 -3.65 -17.15
CA THR A 24 -5.24 -3.49 -17.58
C THR A 24 -4.94 -2.07 -18.06
N ILE A 25 -5.86 -1.43 -18.79
CA ILE A 25 -5.67 -0.04 -19.28
C ILE A 25 -5.58 0.95 -18.11
N ALA A 26 -6.36 0.78 -17.05
CA ALA A 26 -6.29 1.67 -15.89
C ALA A 26 -4.95 1.55 -15.15
N ALA A 27 -4.43 0.33 -14.98
CA ALA A 27 -3.11 0.11 -14.38
C ALA A 27 -1.96 0.73 -15.21
N THR A 28 -2.12 0.86 -16.54
CA THR A 28 -1.12 1.52 -17.41
C THR A 28 -1.07 3.04 -17.30
N GLN A 29 -1.98 3.68 -16.54
CA GLN A 29 -1.97 5.14 -16.38
C GLN A 29 -0.89 5.63 -15.41
N TYR A 30 -0.36 4.74 -14.57
CA TYR A 30 0.72 5.08 -13.65
C TYR A 30 2.04 5.19 -14.42
N SER A 31 2.76 6.28 -14.19
CA SER A 31 4.12 6.43 -14.69
C SER A 31 5.06 5.40 -14.05
N GLU A 32 6.15 5.07 -14.72
CA GLU A 32 7.17 4.13 -14.21
C GLU A 32 7.68 4.52 -12.82
N ARG A 33 7.91 5.83 -12.59
CA ARG A 33 8.33 6.36 -11.29
C ARG A 33 7.26 6.19 -10.19
N GLN A 34 5.98 6.30 -10.53
CA GLN A 34 4.90 6.03 -9.57
C GLN A 34 4.89 4.55 -9.20
N LEU A 35 5.08 3.66 -10.18
CA LEU A 35 5.14 2.22 -9.94
C LEU A 35 6.34 1.86 -9.07
N GLU A 36 7.50 2.48 -9.32
CA GLU A 36 8.70 2.32 -8.49
C GLU A 36 8.45 2.79 -7.05
N TYR A 37 7.86 3.98 -6.87
CA TYR A 37 7.50 4.51 -5.55
C TYR A 37 6.56 3.58 -4.79
N ILE A 38 5.47 3.14 -5.42
CA ILE A 38 4.53 2.20 -4.81
C ILE A 38 5.25 0.87 -4.52
N GLY A 39 6.11 0.41 -5.42
CA GLY A 39 6.91 -0.79 -5.27
C GLY A 39 7.75 -0.77 -3.99
N HIS A 40 8.48 0.32 -3.74
CA HIS A 40 9.23 0.50 -2.50
C HIS A 40 8.35 0.40 -1.25
N LEU A 41 7.16 1.02 -1.26
CA LEU A 41 6.23 0.94 -0.12
C LEU A 41 5.76 -0.50 0.13
N LEU A 42 5.36 -1.21 -0.94
CA LEU A 42 4.90 -2.60 -0.83
C LEU A 42 6.03 -3.52 -0.35
N ARG A 43 7.26 -3.33 -0.87
CA ARG A 43 8.44 -4.07 -0.42
C ARG A 43 8.73 -3.83 1.06
N SER A 44 8.63 -2.58 1.54
CA SER A 44 8.75 -2.28 2.97
C SER A 44 7.66 -2.99 3.80
N MET A 45 6.41 -3.03 3.31
CA MET A 45 5.34 -3.77 3.99
C MET A 45 5.60 -5.28 4.05
N LEU A 46 6.07 -5.89 2.96
CA LEU A 46 6.43 -7.32 2.93
C LEU A 46 7.62 -7.62 3.84
N THR A 47 8.61 -6.72 3.90
CA THR A 47 9.75 -6.83 4.81
C THR A 47 9.28 -6.86 6.27
N VAL A 48 8.38 -5.95 6.65
CA VAL A 48 7.79 -5.91 8.01
C VAL A 48 6.98 -7.17 8.30
N ARG A 49 6.17 -7.66 7.33
CA ARG A 49 5.43 -8.92 7.45
C ARG A 49 6.39 -10.09 7.72
N SER A 50 7.44 -10.22 6.91
CA SER A 50 8.47 -11.25 7.03
C SER A 50 9.10 -11.23 8.42
N ILE A 51 9.55 -10.06 8.90
CA ILE A 51 10.15 -9.92 10.24
C ILE A 51 9.16 -10.32 11.35
N THR A 52 7.91 -9.89 11.24
CA THR A 52 6.87 -10.16 12.25
C THR A 52 6.54 -11.65 12.33
N TYR A 53 6.52 -12.34 11.19
CA TYR A 53 6.16 -13.75 11.12
C TYR A 53 7.35 -14.67 11.47
N HIS A 54 8.58 -14.29 11.08
CA HIS A 54 9.78 -15.11 11.27
C HIS A 54 10.47 -14.94 12.63
N LYS A 55 10.01 -14.01 13.49
CA LYS A 55 10.53 -13.88 14.87
C LYS A 55 10.34 -15.16 15.72
N SER A 56 9.60 -16.14 15.22
CA SER A 56 9.26 -17.40 15.90
C SER A 56 9.90 -18.67 15.31
N SER A 57 10.67 -18.58 14.21
CA SER A 57 11.18 -19.77 13.51
C SER A 57 12.70 -19.70 13.38
N SER A 58 13.41 -20.17 14.41
CA SER A 58 14.78 -20.63 14.22
C SER A 58 14.75 -22.00 13.54
N VAL A 59 15.70 -22.22 12.64
CA VAL A 59 16.07 -23.49 11.98
C VAL A 59 15.43 -23.71 10.61
N VAL A 60 16.17 -23.16 9.64
CA VAL A 60 16.39 -23.57 8.25
C VAL A 60 16.06 -25.04 7.95
N ASP A 61 15.26 -25.27 6.90
CA ASP A 61 15.29 -26.51 6.12
C ASP A 61 15.31 -26.16 4.62
N SER A 62 16.46 -26.34 3.98
CA SER A 62 16.84 -25.73 2.69
C SER A 62 16.58 -26.60 1.45
N HIS A 63 15.46 -27.35 1.40
CA HIS A 63 15.26 -28.34 0.33
C HIS A 63 13.86 -28.42 -0.31
N SER A 64 13.11 -27.31 -0.44
CA SER A 64 11.87 -27.26 -1.24
C SER A 64 11.88 -26.07 -2.22
N THR A 65 12.56 -26.22 -3.36
CA THR A 65 13.15 -25.08 -4.08
C THR A 65 12.40 -24.53 -5.30
N ARG A 66 11.10 -24.81 -5.50
CA ARG A 66 10.37 -24.09 -6.59
C ARG A 66 8.86 -23.96 -6.46
N GLU A 67 8.16 -24.96 -5.92
CA GLU A 67 6.71 -24.86 -5.69
C GLU A 67 6.40 -24.04 -4.44
N ALA A 68 7.26 -24.12 -3.41
CA ALA A 68 7.14 -23.31 -2.21
C ALA A 68 7.32 -21.82 -2.48
N THR A 69 8.20 -21.43 -3.42
CA THR A 69 8.44 -20.03 -3.78
C THR A 69 7.26 -19.42 -4.51
N SER A 70 6.66 -20.12 -5.48
CA SER A 70 5.46 -19.62 -6.18
C SER A 70 4.26 -19.46 -5.26
N GLN A 71 4.11 -20.35 -4.27
CA GLN A 71 3.02 -20.25 -3.30
C GLN A 71 3.23 -19.07 -2.33
N LEU A 72 4.48 -18.79 -1.95
CA LEU A 72 4.81 -17.64 -1.11
C LEU A 72 4.52 -16.31 -1.82
N GLU A 73 4.86 -16.20 -3.11
CA GLU A 73 4.59 -15.01 -3.92
C GLU A 73 3.09 -14.69 -4.01
N ALA A 74 2.26 -15.72 -4.20
CA ALA A 74 0.81 -15.59 -4.21
C ALA A 74 0.24 -15.14 -2.85
N GLU A 75 0.75 -15.70 -1.77
CA GLU A 75 0.36 -15.29 -0.42
C GLU A 75 0.82 -13.87 -0.07
N ASP A 76 1.92 -13.39 -0.66
CA ASP A 76 2.36 -12.00 -0.58
C ASP A 76 1.42 -11.07 -1.33
N LEU A 77 1.02 -11.41 -2.55
CA LEU A 77 0.04 -10.62 -3.31
C LEU A 77 -1.31 -10.55 -2.58
N VAL A 78 -1.81 -11.69 -2.08
CA VAL A 78 -3.04 -11.77 -1.29
C VAL A 78 -2.97 -10.88 -0.04
N PHE A 79 -1.84 -10.91 0.66
CA PHE A 79 -1.62 -10.06 1.84
C PHE A 79 -1.62 -8.58 1.49
N LEU A 80 -0.94 -8.19 0.40
CA LEU A 80 -0.91 -6.81 -0.06
C LEU A 80 -2.31 -6.32 -0.44
N ILE A 81 -3.05 -7.11 -1.23
CA ILE A 81 -4.44 -6.78 -1.61
C ILE A 81 -5.30 -6.63 -0.36
N SER A 82 -5.24 -7.60 0.57
CA SER A 82 -6.01 -7.56 1.81
C SER A 82 -5.69 -6.31 2.65
N SER A 83 -4.40 -5.97 2.78
CA SER A 83 -3.95 -4.80 3.52
C SER A 83 -4.45 -3.49 2.90
N VAL A 84 -4.36 -3.36 1.58
CA VAL A 84 -4.85 -2.19 0.85
C VAL A 84 -6.37 -2.06 0.96
N LEU A 85 -7.11 -3.18 0.89
CA LEU A 85 -8.55 -3.19 1.05
C LEU A 85 -8.99 -2.80 2.46
N GLU A 86 -8.28 -3.24 3.50
CA GLU A 86 -8.58 -2.80 4.87
C GLU A 86 -8.29 -1.31 5.06
N GLN A 87 -7.20 -0.78 4.49
CA GLN A 87 -6.92 0.66 4.48
C GLN A 87 -8.00 1.46 3.75
N ALA A 88 -8.45 0.99 2.59
CA ALA A 88 -9.51 1.64 1.82
C ALA A 88 -10.83 1.68 2.61
N LYS A 89 -11.17 0.58 3.29
CA LYS A 89 -12.32 0.51 4.19
C LYS A 89 -12.19 1.48 5.36
N ALA A 90 -11.03 1.51 6.04
CA ALA A 90 -10.79 2.43 7.16
C ALA A 90 -10.90 3.90 6.72
N SER A 91 -10.41 4.23 5.52
CA SER A 91 -10.54 5.57 4.93
C SER A 91 -12.00 5.95 4.65
N LEU A 92 -12.90 5.01 4.37
CA LEU A 92 -14.32 5.30 4.20
C LEU A 92 -15.05 5.40 5.55
N GLN A 93 -14.73 4.53 6.51
CA GLN A 93 -15.35 4.52 7.84
C GLN A 93 -15.11 5.83 8.60
N SER A 94 -13.92 6.44 8.45
CA SER A 94 -13.64 7.76 9.03
C SER A 94 -14.56 8.88 8.47
N ARG A 95 -15.16 8.66 7.30
CA ARG A 95 -16.04 9.62 6.62
C ARG A 95 -17.53 9.31 6.75
N CYS A 96 -17.91 8.09 7.15
CA CYS A 96 -19.30 7.67 7.13
C CYS A 96 -19.60 6.58 8.17
N THR A 97 -20.66 6.77 8.97
CA THR A 97 -21.16 5.78 9.93
C THR A 97 -22.03 4.73 9.21
N THR A 98 -21.40 3.80 8.49
CA THR A 98 -22.14 2.76 7.76
C THR A 98 -22.67 1.66 8.67
N SER A 99 -23.92 1.23 8.45
CA SER A 99 -24.59 0.16 9.21
C SER A 99 -23.93 -1.22 9.02
N HIS A 100 -23.91 -2.03 10.09
CA HIS A 100 -23.28 -3.36 10.14
C HIS A 100 -23.67 -4.32 8.99
N THR A 101 -24.93 -4.33 8.55
CA THR A 101 -25.42 -5.25 7.49
C THR A 101 -24.80 -5.01 6.12
N LYS A 102 -24.25 -3.82 5.86
CA LYS A 102 -23.55 -3.51 4.62
C LYS A 102 -22.10 -4.02 4.67
N LEU A 103 -21.55 -4.24 5.86
CA LEU A 103 -20.18 -4.71 6.04
C LEU A 103 -20.02 -6.18 5.65
N ASP A 104 -21.02 -7.02 5.95
CA ASP A 104 -20.98 -8.46 5.62
C ASP A 104 -20.91 -8.69 4.11
N SER A 105 -21.67 -7.90 3.33
CA SER A 105 -21.62 -7.92 1.87
C SER A 105 -20.24 -7.51 1.34
N TYR A 106 -19.59 -6.54 1.97
CA TYR A 106 -18.24 -6.14 1.61
C TYR A 106 -17.23 -7.26 1.87
N HIS A 107 -17.27 -7.87 3.06
CA HIS A 107 -16.38 -8.97 3.42
C HIS A 107 -16.53 -10.18 2.49
N CYS A 108 -17.76 -10.50 2.08
CA CYS A 108 -18.03 -11.54 1.08
C CYS A 108 -17.35 -11.20 -0.26
N SER A 109 -17.55 -9.99 -0.79
CA SER A 109 -16.92 -9.53 -2.03
C SER A 109 -15.39 -9.54 -1.98
N VAL A 110 -14.80 -9.10 -0.86
CA VAL A 110 -13.35 -9.13 -0.63
C VAL A 110 -12.84 -10.57 -0.65
N ASN A 111 -13.48 -11.48 0.09
CA ASN A 111 -13.07 -12.88 0.12
C ASN A 111 -13.17 -13.51 -1.28
N CYS A 112 -14.25 -13.24 -2.04
CA CYS A 112 -14.36 -13.70 -3.42
C CYS A 112 -13.20 -13.18 -4.30
N LEU A 113 -12.80 -11.92 -4.16
CA LEU A 113 -11.66 -11.36 -4.90
C LEU A 113 -10.34 -12.04 -4.50
N LEU A 114 -10.10 -12.25 -3.21
CA LEU A 114 -8.88 -12.92 -2.72
C LEU A 114 -8.80 -14.39 -3.17
N GLU A 115 -9.92 -15.11 -3.18
CA GLU A 115 -9.96 -16.47 -3.74
C GLU A 115 -9.67 -16.47 -5.25
N GLU A 116 -10.16 -15.47 -6.00
CA GLU A 116 -9.83 -15.33 -7.42
C GLU A 116 -8.34 -15.07 -7.65
N VAL A 117 -7.69 -14.26 -6.80
CA VAL A 117 -6.25 -14.01 -6.86
C VAL A 117 -5.48 -15.31 -6.65
N ARG A 118 -5.76 -16.03 -5.56
CA ARG A 118 -5.13 -17.34 -5.26
C ARG A 118 -5.31 -18.34 -6.40
N CYS A 119 -6.48 -18.36 -7.03
CA CYS A 119 -6.76 -19.27 -8.15
C CYS A 119 -6.08 -18.87 -9.46
N ALA A 120 -5.78 -17.58 -9.65
CA ALA A 120 -5.24 -17.05 -10.89
C ALA A 120 -3.72 -17.21 -11.00
N GLU A 121 -2.98 -17.15 -9.89
CA GLU A 121 -1.53 -17.39 -9.88
C GLU A 121 -1.14 -18.82 -10.27
N CYS A 122 -2.04 -19.79 -10.04
CA CYS A 122 -1.88 -21.13 -10.61
C CYS A 122 -1.81 -21.12 -12.17
N ARG A 123 -2.15 -20.01 -12.84
CA ARG A 123 -2.25 -19.89 -14.30
C ARG A 123 -1.25 -18.93 -14.93
N SER A 124 -0.71 -17.96 -14.19
CA SER A 124 0.23 -16.96 -14.70
C SER A 124 1.54 -17.02 -13.94
N SER A 125 2.56 -17.64 -14.55
CA SER A 125 3.92 -17.73 -14.00
C SER A 125 4.71 -16.42 -14.18
N SER A 126 4.08 -15.27 -13.92
CA SER A 126 4.78 -13.99 -13.99
C SER A 126 5.83 -13.96 -12.88
N ASP A 127 7.07 -13.62 -13.23
CA ASP A 127 8.19 -13.57 -12.31
C ASP A 127 8.01 -12.36 -11.36
N LEU A 128 7.45 -12.60 -10.17
CA LEU A 128 7.14 -11.56 -9.17
C LEU A 128 8.38 -11.04 -8.44
N GLN A 129 9.59 -11.32 -8.94
CA GLN A 129 10.82 -10.75 -8.40
C GLN A 129 10.94 -9.23 -8.61
N ASP A 130 10.32 -8.70 -9.66
CA ASP A 130 10.32 -7.26 -9.91
C ASP A 130 9.16 -6.57 -9.18
N ASP A 131 9.50 -5.63 -8.28
CA ASP A 131 8.52 -4.81 -7.56
C ASP A 131 7.54 -4.14 -8.52
N SER A 132 8.01 -3.71 -9.70
CA SER A 132 7.16 -3.05 -10.68
C SER A 132 6.08 -4.00 -11.21
N GLN A 133 6.38 -5.29 -11.34
CA GLN A 133 5.42 -6.31 -11.75
C GLN A 133 4.43 -6.61 -10.64
N VAL A 134 4.89 -6.73 -9.39
CA VAL A 134 4.03 -6.91 -8.21
C VAL A 134 3.02 -5.77 -8.12
N VAL A 135 3.46 -4.51 -8.31
CA VAL A 135 2.57 -3.33 -8.30
C VAL A 135 1.55 -3.39 -9.44
N ARG A 136 1.97 -3.77 -10.65
CA ARG A 136 1.05 -3.89 -11.81
C ARG A 136 0.00 -4.98 -11.57
N GLU A 137 0.40 -6.11 -11.02
CA GLU A 137 -0.50 -7.20 -10.67
C GLU A 137 -1.46 -6.78 -9.55
N LEU A 138 -0.96 -6.15 -8.49
CA LEU A 138 -1.77 -5.58 -7.42
C LEU A 138 -2.83 -4.60 -7.97
N LEU A 139 -2.40 -3.63 -8.78
CA LEU A 139 -3.29 -2.63 -9.38
C LEU A 139 -4.32 -3.30 -10.29
N LYS A 140 -3.92 -4.28 -11.11
CA LYS A 140 -4.85 -5.05 -11.97
C LYS A 140 -5.98 -5.67 -11.15
N TRP A 141 -5.66 -6.31 -10.02
CA TRP A 141 -6.67 -6.89 -9.14
C TRP A 141 -7.55 -5.87 -8.43
N LEU A 142 -6.97 -4.74 -7.99
CA LEU A 142 -7.74 -3.66 -7.38
C LEU A 142 -8.70 -3.00 -8.37
N TYR A 143 -8.28 -2.72 -9.60
CA TYR A 143 -9.16 -2.18 -10.64
C TYR A 143 -10.25 -3.19 -11.04
N ARG A 144 -9.93 -4.48 -11.09
CA ARG A 144 -10.94 -5.54 -11.27
C ARG A 144 -11.96 -5.57 -10.12
N GLY A 145 -11.52 -5.35 -8.88
CA GLY A 145 -12.40 -5.17 -7.73
C GLY A 145 -13.26 -3.91 -7.82
N MET A 146 -12.71 -2.83 -8.37
CA MET A 146 -13.38 -1.54 -8.55
C MET A 146 -14.53 -1.58 -9.57
N ASP A 147 -14.38 -2.39 -10.61
CA ASP A 147 -15.38 -2.56 -11.68
C ASP A 147 -16.64 -3.32 -11.19
N ARG A 148 -16.56 -3.99 -10.03
CA ARG A 148 -17.73 -4.59 -9.39
C ARG A 148 -18.71 -3.51 -8.93
N GLN A 149 -20.01 -3.76 -9.10
CA GLN A 149 -21.07 -2.80 -8.75
C GLN A 149 -21.43 -2.77 -7.26
N ASP A 150 -20.73 -3.56 -6.46
CA ASP A 150 -20.95 -3.76 -5.04
C ASP A 150 -20.35 -2.63 -4.18
N LEU A 151 -20.36 -2.83 -2.87
CA LEU A 151 -19.76 -1.89 -1.92
C LEU A 151 -18.24 -1.81 -2.07
N LEU A 152 -17.59 -2.89 -2.51
CA LEU A 152 -16.16 -2.93 -2.77
C LEU A 152 -15.78 -1.91 -3.86
N GLY A 153 -16.51 -1.87 -4.97
CA GLY A 153 -16.30 -0.86 -6.01
C GLY A 153 -16.47 0.58 -5.52
N ARG A 154 -17.45 0.83 -4.64
CA ARG A 154 -17.70 2.17 -4.06
C ARG A 154 -16.59 2.61 -3.10
N ILE A 155 -15.98 1.68 -2.37
CA ILE A 155 -14.85 1.93 -1.47
C ILE A 155 -13.56 2.15 -2.27
N LEU A 156 -13.32 1.31 -3.28
CA LEU A 156 -12.09 1.33 -4.05
C LEU A 156 -11.94 2.57 -4.94
N ARG A 157 -13.02 3.07 -5.56
CA ARG A 157 -12.95 4.24 -6.44
C ARG A 157 -12.27 5.47 -5.83
N PRO A 158 -12.75 6.03 -4.69
CA PRO A 158 -12.11 7.19 -4.08
C PRO A 158 -10.70 6.86 -3.57
N TYR A 159 -10.46 5.63 -3.11
CA TYR A 159 -9.16 5.22 -2.63
C TYR A 159 -8.12 5.17 -3.78
N LEU A 160 -8.45 4.51 -4.90
CA LEU A 160 -7.57 4.42 -6.06
C LEU A 160 -7.32 5.79 -6.72
N ALA A 161 -8.33 6.68 -6.72
CA ALA A 161 -8.12 8.06 -7.16
C ALA A 161 -7.13 8.80 -6.25
N SER A 162 -7.25 8.63 -4.92
CA SER A 162 -6.30 9.20 -3.97
C SER A 162 -4.91 8.59 -4.11
N LEU A 163 -4.82 7.27 -4.30
CA LEU A 163 -3.54 6.57 -4.50
C LEU A 163 -2.83 7.09 -5.74
N PHE A 164 -3.55 7.29 -6.84
CA PHE A 164 -2.99 7.85 -8.06
C PHE A 164 -2.43 9.27 -7.83
N LEU A 165 -3.19 10.14 -7.18
CA LEU A 165 -2.76 11.51 -6.90
C LEU A 165 -1.56 11.56 -5.94
N VAL A 166 -1.65 10.87 -4.80
CA VAL A 166 -0.59 10.87 -3.77
C VAL A 166 0.69 10.24 -4.32
N SER A 167 0.59 9.14 -5.07
CA SER A 167 1.77 8.54 -5.70
C SER A 167 2.39 9.47 -6.75
N HIS A 168 1.57 10.24 -7.48
CA HIS A 168 2.06 11.20 -8.46
C HIS A 168 2.85 12.35 -7.80
N GLU A 169 2.38 12.84 -6.65
CA GLU A 169 3.06 13.89 -5.88
C GLU A 169 4.32 13.34 -5.18
N ALA A 170 4.22 12.17 -4.55
CA ALA A 170 5.29 11.63 -3.71
C ALA A 170 6.46 11.04 -4.51
N CYS A 171 6.23 10.56 -5.74
CA CYS A 171 7.28 9.88 -6.51
C CYS A 171 8.46 10.80 -6.90
N TRP A 172 8.29 12.12 -6.82
CA TRP A 172 9.38 13.08 -7.05
C TRP A 172 10.48 13.01 -5.99
N HIS A 173 10.16 12.54 -4.79
CA HIS A 173 11.11 12.39 -3.67
C HIS A 173 11.88 11.08 -3.69
N LEU A 174 11.66 10.22 -4.69
CA LEU A 174 12.30 8.91 -4.78
C LEU A 174 13.84 8.96 -4.78
N PRO A 175 14.51 9.88 -5.50
CA PRO A 175 15.97 9.97 -5.45
C PRO A 175 16.48 10.30 -4.05
N GLU A 176 15.85 11.26 -3.38
CA GLU A 176 16.19 11.68 -2.02
C GLU A 176 15.98 10.53 -1.02
N TRP A 177 14.89 9.77 -1.17
CA TRP A 177 14.64 8.58 -0.38
C TRP A 177 15.74 7.54 -0.56
N ASN A 178 16.08 7.21 -1.81
CA ASN A 178 17.09 6.18 -2.12
C ASN A 178 18.48 6.57 -1.60
N GLU A 179 18.81 7.86 -1.66
CA GLU A 179 20.05 8.39 -1.11
C GLU A 179 20.10 8.22 0.42
N ARG A 180 19.00 8.53 1.14
CA ARG A 180 18.95 8.39 2.61
C ARG A 180 19.07 6.94 3.06
N VAL A 181 18.37 6.02 2.40
CA VAL A 181 18.38 4.59 2.74
C VAL A 181 19.80 4.02 2.66
N HIS A 182 20.59 4.40 1.65
CA HIS A 182 21.92 3.81 1.46
C HIS A 182 23.01 4.58 2.21
N ASN A 183 23.02 5.89 2.14
CA ASN A 183 24.19 6.66 2.54
C ASN A 183 24.16 7.05 4.02
N GLN A 184 23.01 7.40 4.58
CA GLN A 184 22.97 7.95 5.93
C GLN A 184 23.11 6.86 7.00
N GLU A 185 22.39 5.75 6.86
CA GLU A 185 22.47 4.66 7.83
C GLU A 185 23.85 3.98 7.78
N GLN A 186 24.37 3.70 6.58
CA GLN A 186 25.68 3.06 6.45
C GLN A 186 26.82 3.98 6.92
N ALA A 187 26.77 5.29 6.59
CA ALA A 187 27.76 6.24 7.07
C ALA A 187 27.69 6.37 8.60
N ALA A 188 26.50 6.54 9.17
CA ALA A 188 26.32 6.64 10.62
C ALA A 188 26.78 5.37 11.36
N LEU A 189 26.49 4.18 10.83
CA LEU A 189 26.97 2.91 11.39
C LEU A 189 28.49 2.78 11.30
N SER A 190 29.09 3.22 10.19
CA SER A 190 30.54 3.17 10.01
C SER A 190 31.26 4.12 10.96
N GLU A 191 30.73 5.33 11.15
CA GLU A 191 31.25 6.34 12.08
C GLU A 191 31.10 5.87 13.53
N PHE A 192 29.93 5.33 13.89
CA PHE A 192 29.69 4.70 15.18
C PHE A 192 30.72 3.61 15.47
N ASN A 193 30.94 2.69 14.52
CA ASN A 193 31.90 1.60 14.70
C ASN A 193 33.34 2.12 14.85
N ALA A 194 33.71 3.16 14.09
CA ALA A 194 35.02 3.80 14.21
C ALA A 194 35.22 4.41 15.61
N LEU A 195 34.20 5.07 16.17
CA LEU A 195 34.25 5.66 17.52
C LEU A 195 34.35 4.60 18.61
N VAL A 196 33.65 3.48 18.46
CA VAL A 196 33.70 2.34 19.39
C VAL A 196 35.08 1.67 19.35
N LEU A 197 35.62 1.40 18.15
CA LEU A 197 36.93 0.76 17.99
C LEU A 197 38.08 1.66 18.48
N ALA A 198 37.95 2.97 18.34
CA ALA A 198 38.89 3.94 18.91
C ALA A 198 38.79 4.07 20.43
N GLY A 199 37.81 3.43 21.08
CA GLY A 199 37.58 3.51 22.51
C GLY A 199 37.07 4.88 22.98
N HIS A 200 36.58 5.72 22.06
CA HIS A 200 36.07 7.05 22.39
C HIS A 200 34.69 6.99 23.05
N VAL A 201 33.87 6.00 22.69
CA VAL A 201 32.54 5.80 23.26
C VAL A 201 32.30 4.32 23.48
N THR A 202 31.71 3.95 24.61
CA THR A 202 31.26 2.57 24.80
C THR A 202 30.00 2.32 23.97
N PRO A 203 29.77 1.10 23.45
CA PRO A 203 28.56 0.81 22.68
C PRO A 203 27.26 1.15 23.43
N ALA A 204 27.24 0.97 24.75
CA ALA A 204 26.09 1.28 25.59
C ALA A 204 25.82 2.80 25.69
N ASP A 205 26.87 3.60 25.87
CA ASP A 205 26.74 5.06 25.95
C ASP A 205 26.32 5.64 24.59
N ALA A 206 26.90 5.14 23.50
CA ALA A 206 26.57 5.60 22.15
C ALA A 206 25.12 5.26 21.75
N LEU A 207 24.61 4.09 22.16
CA LEU A 207 23.20 3.73 21.95
C LEU A 207 22.25 4.59 22.79
N THR A 208 22.64 4.93 24.02
CA THR A 208 21.84 5.80 24.89
C THR A 208 21.80 7.24 24.36
N ASP A 209 22.94 7.76 23.90
CA ASP A 209 23.06 9.08 23.28
C ASP A 209 22.28 9.18 21.96
N ALA A 210 22.29 8.13 21.13
CA ALA A 210 21.48 8.06 19.92
C ALA A 210 19.98 8.10 20.24
N TYR A 211 19.53 7.36 21.26
CA TYR A 211 18.15 7.36 21.71
C TYR A 211 17.71 8.74 22.21
N ASP A 212 18.53 9.40 23.03
CA ASP A 212 18.23 10.72 23.59
C ASP A 212 18.19 11.81 22.50
N LYS A 213 19.07 11.72 21.49
CA LYS A 213 19.07 12.63 20.33
C LYS A 213 17.80 12.49 19.49
N ASP A 214 17.33 11.26 19.25
CA ASP A 214 16.13 11.02 18.44
C ASP A 214 14.87 11.55 19.14
N VAL A 215 14.79 11.37 20.47
CA VAL A 215 13.73 11.96 21.31
C VAL A 215 13.80 13.48 21.30
N MET A 216 14.98 14.08 21.41
CA MET A 216 15.14 15.54 21.36
C MET A 216 14.81 16.13 19.99
N GLN A 217 15.15 15.45 18.89
CA GLN A 217 14.78 15.87 17.53
C GLN A 217 13.26 15.84 17.34
N LEU A 218 12.60 14.81 17.89
CA LEU A 218 11.15 14.66 17.83
C LEU A 218 10.44 15.74 18.67
N MET A 219 11.00 16.11 19.83
CA MET A 219 10.51 17.23 20.64
C MET A 219 10.74 18.59 19.98
N ALA A 220 11.90 18.80 19.34
CA ALA A 220 12.20 20.03 18.60
C ALA A 220 11.24 20.22 17.40
N ASN A 221 10.95 19.15 16.67
CA ASN A 221 9.99 19.19 15.55
C ASN A 221 8.56 19.48 16.04
N GLN A 222 8.13 18.91 17.17
CA GLN A 222 6.83 19.22 17.77
C GLN A 222 6.76 20.68 18.29
N ALA A 223 7.83 21.18 18.91
CA ALA A 223 7.90 22.57 19.36
C ALA A 223 7.85 23.56 18.18
N THR A 224 8.51 23.23 17.07
CA THR A 224 8.51 24.06 15.86
C THR A 224 7.12 24.09 15.20
N LEU A 225 6.43 22.95 15.16
CA LEU A 225 5.04 22.86 14.70
C LEU A 225 4.06 23.65 15.60
N ALA A 226 4.27 23.60 16.93
CA ALA A 226 3.47 24.38 17.89
C ALA A 226 3.73 25.91 17.78
N ALA A 227 4.96 26.31 17.48
CA ALA A 227 5.32 27.71 17.25
C ALA A 227 4.71 28.25 15.94
N GLN A 228 4.66 27.44 14.88
CA GLN A 228 4.01 27.81 13.62
C GLN A 228 2.48 27.96 13.78
N ALA A 229 1.85 27.07 14.56
CA ALA A 229 0.42 27.13 14.86
C ALA A 229 0.02 28.36 15.71
N THR A 230 0.92 28.88 16.56
CA THR A 230 0.68 30.05 17.41
C THR A 230 1.00 31.38 16.72
N SER A 231 1.86 31.39 15.71
CA SER A 231 2.18 32.59 14.91
C SER A 231 1.10 33.00 13.89
N GLY A 232 0.09 32.16 13.66
CA GLY A 232 -1.02 32.43 12.74
C GLY A 232 -2.18 33.26 13.31
N VAL A 233 -2.11 33.70 14.57
CA VAL A 233 -3.18 34.48 15.20
C VAL A 233 -2.63 35.82 15.68
N SER A 234 -2.60 36.82 14.80
CA SER A 234 -2.70 38.21 15.21
C SER A 234 -3.28 39.10 14.11
N THR A 235 -4.56 39.43 14.33
CA THR A 235 -5.29 40.69 14.07
C THR A 235 -5.07 41.47 12.77
N ASN A 236 -6.09 41.45 11.90
CA ASN A 236 -6.56 42.68 11.28
C ASN A 236 -8.07 42.68 11.04
N ASP A 237 -8.71 43.74 11.52
CA ASP A 237 -10.14 44.01 11.49
C ASP A 237 -10.66 44.29 10.07
N GLY A 238 -11.90 43.86 9.80
CA GLY A 238 -12.79 44.55 8.87
C GLY A 238 -13.43 43.73 7.76
N LYS A 239 -14.67 43.30 8.03
CA LYS A 239 -15.77 43.03 7.07
C LYS A 239 -15.68 41.83 6.11
N THR A 240 -16.77 41.06 6.18
CA THR A 240 -17.47 40.27 5.14
C THR A 240 -17.14 38.79 4.92
N LYS A 241 -18.24 38.03 5.04
CA LYS A 241 -18.59 36.71 4.49
C LYS A 241 -17.94 35.46 5.11
N ALA A 242 -18.80 34.73 5.81
CA ALA A 242 -18.63 33.33 6.15
C ALA A 242 -18.28 32.50 4.91
N SER A 243 -17.19 31.73 4.99
CA SER A 243 -16.95 30.57 4.14
C SER A 243 -16.35 29.43 4.97
N PRO A 244 -16.81 28.17 4.80
CA PRO A 244 -16.46 27.05 5.66
C PRO A 244 -15.37 26.19 5.00
N TRP A 245 -14.13 26.31 5.43
CA TRP A 245 -13.07 25.36 5.05
C TRP A 245 -11.97 25.30 6.12
N ALA A 246 -12.31 24.88 7.33
CA ALA A 246 -11.30 24.58 8.34
C ALA A 246 -11.69 23.32 9.10
N ALA A 247 -11.60 22.17 8.43
CA ALA A 247 -11.69 20.86 9.08
C ALA A 247 -11.14 19.75 8.17
N THR A 248 -9.81 19.65 8.02
CA THR A 248 -9.01 18.48 7.58
C THR A 248 -7.56 18.99 7.44
N LEU A 249 -6.46 18.38 7.87
CA LEU A 249 -6.07 16.98 8.09
C LEU A 249 -4.84 16.96 9.03
N ASN A 250 -4.81 16.03 9.97
CA ASN A 250 -3.57 15.45 10.50
C ASN A 250 -3.87 13.96 10.74
N PRO A 251 -3.56 13.04 9.81
CA PRO A 251 -3.97 11.64 9.91
C PRO A 251 -2.84 10.69 10.37
N TRP A 252 -1.76 11.19 10.95
CA TRP A 252 -0.69 10.34 11.46
C TRP A 252 -0.25 10.77 12.86
N ARG A 253 -0.98 10.27 13.86
CA ARG A 253 -0.47 10.09 15.22
C ARG A 253 -0.94 8.70 15.67
N PRO A 254 -0.05 7.85 16.21
CA PRO A 254 -0.42 6.54 16.75
C PRO A 254 -1.37 6.67 17.94
#